data_AF-X1RQ04-F1
#
_entry.id   AF-X1RQ04-F1
#
_cell.length_a   1.000
_cell.length_b   1.000
_cell.length_c   1.000
_cell.angle_alpha   90.00
_cell.angle_beta   90.00
_cell.angle_gamma   90.00
#
_symmetry.space_group_name_H-M   'P 1'
#
loop_
_entity.id
_entity.type
_entity.pdbx_description
1 polymer ?
#
loop_
_entity_poly.entity_id
_entity_poly.type
_entity_poly.pdbx_seq_one_letter_code
_entity_poly.pdbx_strand_id
1 'polypeptide(L)'
;IFAFGDINDIKESFRDKITSEINIIDVDSKWLHREDSFFRGMLYDLIALTLTKRCGLLSNGKRKRRFYLQSEEILYSNLPSYLKVYEAFEVRLDFRKDSFWFLLLPTVEVVDLRNWETFSFTDKKKARFKRQHIINSIVSRRYNQQANEYLDKWLNFIKNKLNPTNFSIGGFDIELENGFAYGGYRFNDQNHFFQGLLTEEEPKLSFHIAESNYQSIHPLKGLKRFNPYDYSFESNNSLSEIKLAIIAPKSGFKKIVAHLNSLSDSKQPVTEKNYLIEYPGFSDIYRKYLEVP
;
A
#
# COMPACT_ATOMS: atom_id res chain seq x y z
N ILE A 1 31.15 -4.59 -18.27
CA ILE A 1 30.82 -4.74 -16.83
C ILE A 1 30.88 -3.35 -16.24
N PHE A 2 29.92 -2.98 -15.38
CA PHE A 2 29.91 -1.69 -14.70
C PHE A 2 30.07 -1.92 -13.20
N ALA A 3 30.77 -1.02 -12.51
CA ALA A 3 30.99 -1.08 -11.08
C ALA A 3 31.11 0.35 -10.52
N PHE A 4 30.73 0.52 -9.26
CA PHE A 4 31.07 1.70 -8.47
C PHE A 4 32.21 1.34 -7.52
N GLY A 5 33.16 2.26 -7.33
CA GLY A 5 34.28 2.08 -6.39
C GLY A 5 35.54 2.81 -6.82
N ASP A 6 36.58 2.70 -6.00
CA ASP A 6 37.92 3.17 -6.36
C ASP A 6 38.55 2.25 -7.42
N ILE A 7 39.29 2.83 -8.36
CA ILE A 7 39.94 2.06 -9.43
C ILE A 7 40.91 1.02 -8.87
N ASN A 8 41.65 1.36 -7.81
CA ASN A 8 42.60 0.44 -7.18
C ASN A 8 41.88 -0.72 -6.50
N ASP A 9 40.80 -0.45 -5.78
CA ASP A 9 39.98 -1.48 -5.12
C ASP A 9 39.38 -2.46 -6.15
N ILE A 10 38.93 -1.94 -7.30
CA ILE A 10 38.41 -2.75 -8.41
C ILE A 10 39.54 -3.59 -9.00
N LYS A 11 40.70 -2.98 -9.29
CA LYS A 11 41.87 -3.71 -9.79
C LYS A 11 42.30 -4.81 -8.83
N GLU A 12 42.28 -4.55 -7.53
CA GLU A 12 42.65 -5.52 -6.53
C GLU A 12 41.62 -6.66 -6.40
N SER A 13 40.33 -6.34 -6.46
CA SER A 13 39.26 -7.33 -6.33
C SER A 13 39.14 -8.24 -7.55
N PHE A 14 39.49 -7.74 -8.73
CA PHE A 14 39.32 -8.44 -10.00
C PHE A 14 40.63 -8.76 -10.73
N ARG A 15 41.82 -8.55 -10.12
CA ARG A 15 43.19 -8.72 -10.67
C ARG A 15 43.27 -9.51 -11.97
N ASP A 16 43.20 -10.84 -11.88
CA ASP A 16 43.43 -11.76 -13.01
C ASP A 16 42.25 -11.88 -13.98
N LYS A 17 41.15 -11.15 -13.73
CA LYS A 17 39.93 -11.14 -14.54
C LYS A 17 39.81 -9.88 -15.39
N ILE A 18 40.65 -8.87 -15.16
CA ILE A 18 40.65 -7.63 -15.94
C ILE A 18 41.50 -7.83 -17.20
N THR A 19 40.85 -7.87 -18.35
CA THR A 19 41.49 -8.09 -19.66
C THR A 19 41.58 -6.83 -20.51
N SER A 20 41.03 -5.71 -20.04
CA SER A 20 40.98 -4.42 -20.74
C SER A 20 41.13 -3.26 -19.76
N GLU A 21 41.41 -2.07 -20.28
CA GLU A 21 41.43 -0.83 -19.50
C GLU A 21 40.08 -0.54 -18.84
N ILE A 22 40.12 0.05 -17.64
CA ILE A 22 38.93 0.52 -16.91
C ILE A 22 38.69 1.97 -17.29
N ASN A 23 37.56 2.24 -17.94
CA ASN A 23 37.17 3.58 -18.34
C ASN A 23 36.11 4.15 -17.39
N ILE A 24 36.28 5.42 -17.02
CA ILE A 24 35.23 6.20 -16.37
C ILE A 24 34.24 6.62 -17.46
N ILE A 25 32.95 6.47 -17.17
CA ILE A 25 31.87 6.78 -18.10
C ILE A 25 30.80 7.61 -17.40
N ASP A 26 30.24 8.58 -18.11
CA ASP A 26 29.08 9.32 -17.65
C ASP A 26 27.82 8.44 -17.66
N VAL A 27 26.85 8.79 -16.81
CA VAL A 27 25.57 8.11 -16.74
C VAL A 27 24.69 8.55 -17.90
N ASP A 28 24.46 7.65 -18.85
CA ASP A 28 23.57 7.92 -19.97
C ASP A 28 22.11 8.01 -19.51
N SER A 29 21.42 9.08 -19.93
CA SER A 29 19.99 9.32 -19.66
C SER A 29 19.10 8.09 -19.92
N LYS A 30 19.42 7.27 -20.92
CA LYS A 30 18.67 6.04 -21.25
C LYS A 30 18.65 5.02 -20.11
N TRP A 31 19.62 5.05 -19.20
CA TRP A 31 19.69 4.16 -18.04
C TRP A 31 18.83 4.65 -16.88
N LEU A 32 18.54 5.95 -16.83
CA LEU A 32 17.73 6.58 -15.76
C LEU A 32 16.25 6.21 -15.90
N HIS A 33 15.73 6.28 -17.14
CA HIS A 33 14.32 6.06 -17.44
C HIS A 33 13.87 4.60 -17.45
N ARG A 34 14.79 3.64 -17.53
CA ARG A 34 14.45 2.20 -17.52
C ARG A 34 14.28 1.70 -16.08
N GLU A 35 13.09 1.19 -15.74
CA GLU A 35 12.79 0.67 -14.39
C GLU A 35 13.65 -0.50 -13.95
N ASP A 36 14.11 -1.34 -14.89
CA ASP A 36 14.99 -2.49 -14.63
C ASP A 36 16.38 -2.29 -15.27
N SER A 37 16.90 -1.06 -15.26
CA SER A 37 18.25 -0.80 -15.72
C SER A 37 19.29 -1.39 -14.77
N PHE A 38 20.44 -1.81 -15.32
CA PHE A 38 21.58 -2.24 -14.51
C PHE A 38 22.04 -1.11 -13.57
N PHE A 39 21.99 0.15 -14.02
CA PHE A 39 22.37 1.32 -13.24
C PHE A 39 21.51 1.45 -11.98
N ARG A 40 20.18 1.36 -12.11
CA ARG A 40 19.28 1.36 -10.96
C ARG A 40 19.52 0.15 -10.05
N GLY A 41 19.87 -1.00 -10.61
CA GLY A 41 20.34 -2.16 -9.85
C GLY A 41 21.56 -1.83 -8.98
N MET A 42 22.59 -1.20 -9.55
CA MET A 42 23.78 -0.77 -8.82
C MET A 42 23.46 0.28 -7.75
N LEU A 43 22.51 1.19 -7.99
CA LEU A 43 22.03 2.13 -6.96
C LEU A 43 21.38 1.41 -5.78
N TYR A 44 20.56 0.38 -6.03
CA TYR A 44 20.01 -0.44 -4.95
C TYR A 44 21.12 -1.17 -4.17
N ASP A 45 22.14 -1.69 -4.85
CA ASP A 45 23.26 -2.36 -4.19
C ASP A 45 24.08 -1.39 -3.32
N LEU A 46 24.28 -0.15 -3.79
CA LEU A 46 24.93 0.93 -3.01
C LEU A 46 24.13 1.32 -1.76
N ILE A 47 22.82 1.52 -1.92
CA ILE A 47 21.91 1.80 -0.80
C ILE A 47 21.95 0.64 0.20
N ALA A 48 21.82 -0.59 -0.30
CA ALA A 48 21.84 -1.78 0.54
C ALA A 48 23.17 -1.91 1.30
N LEU A 49 24.31 -1.71 0.63
CA LEU A 49 25.64 -1.75 1.24
C LEU A 49 25.76 -0.77 2.41
N THR A 50 25.29 0.46 2.19
CA THR A 50 25.33 1.53 3.20
C THR A 50 24.40 1.20 4.37
N LEU A 51 23.15 0.82 4.10
CA LEU A 51 22.16 0.50 5.14
C LEU A 51 22.59 -0.71 5.98
N THR A 52 23.19 -1.74 5.37
CA THR A 52 23.66 -2.90 6.13
C THR A 52 24.93 -2.60 6.92
N LYS A 53 25.94 -1.96 6.30
CA LYS A 53 27.23 -1.71 6.96
C LYS A 53 27.21 -0.57 7.98
N ARG A 54 26.53 0.54 7.67
CA ARG A 54 26.53 1.74 8.53
C ARG A 54 25.33 1.80 9.47
N CYS A 55 24.17 1.28 9.06
CA CYS A 55 22.96 1.31 9.90
C CYS A 55 22.70 0.00 10.64
N GLY A 56 23.43 -1.09 10.34
CA GLY A 56 23.26 -2.40 10.98
C GLY A 56 21.96 -3.11 10.59
N LEU A 57 21.34 -2.70 9.48
CA LEU A 57 20.13 -3.33 8.98
C LEU A 57 20.45 -4.68 8.35
N LEU A 58 19.51 -5.62 8.46
CA LEU A 58 19.54 -6.91 7.78
C LEU A 58 18.66 -6.85 6.54
N SER A 59 19.02 -7.61 5.50
CA SER A 59 18.22 -7.74 4.29
C SER A 59 18.32 -9.16 3.74
N ASN A 60 17.18 -9.74 3.39
CA ASN A 60 17.08 -11.09 2.86
C ASN A 60 16.68 -11.09 1.39
N GLY A 61 17.19 -12.08 0.66
CA GLY A 61 16.86 -12.31 -0.75
C GLY A 61 17.83 -11.65 -1.73
N LYS A 62 17.64 -11.95 -3.02
CA LYS A 62 18.55 -11.50 -4.09
C LYS A 62 18.43 -10.01 -4.39
N ARG A 63 17.22 -9.44 -4.28
CA ARG A 63 16.96 -8.02 -4.49
C ARG A 63 16.93 -7.36 -3.11
N LYS A 64 18.09 -6.92 -2.61
CA LYS A 64 18.25 -6.29 -1.29
C LYS A 64 17.54 -4.94 -1.21
N ARG A 65 16.21 -4.97 -1.12
CA ARG A 65 15.36 -3.77 -1.09
C ARG A 65 14.59 -3.61 0.21
N ARG A 66 14.47 -4.69 0.99
CA ARG A 66 13.77 -4.69 2.26
C ARG A 66 14.75 -4.86 3.39
N PHE A 67 14.62 -4.01 4.39
CA PHE A 67 15.56 -3.88 5.48
C PHE A 67 14.81 -3.96 6.81
N TYR A 68 15.38 -4.67 7.77
CA TYR A 68 14.80 -4.87 9.09
C TYR A 68 15.91 -4.89 10.15
N LEU A 69 15.51 -4.69 11.42
CA LEU A 69 16.38 -4.87 12.57
C LEU A 69 15.95 -6.11 13.34
N GLN A 70 16.92 -6.92 13.78
CA GLN A 70 16.62 -8.09 14.60
C GLN A 70 16.06 -7.70 15.98
N SER A 71 16.37 -6.50 16.47
CA SER A 71 15.81 -5.95 17.72
C SER A 71 14.33 -5.58 17.62
N GLU A 72 13.78 -5.52 16.41
CA GLU A 72 12.40 -5.09 16.14
C GLU A 72 11.50 -6.30 15.85
N GLU A 73 11.61 -7.36 16.64
CA GLU A 73 10.80 -8.58 16.49
C GLU A 73 9.34 -8.30 16.90
N ILE A 74 8.40 -8.74 16.06
CA ILE A 74 6.96 -8.62 16.28
C ILE A 74 6.43 -9.95 16.80
N LEU A 75 5.77 -9.92 17.95
CA LEU A 75 5.02 -11.07 18.46
C LEU A 75 3.72 -11.21 17.65
N TYR A 76 3.68 -12.20 16.75
CA TYR A 76 2.51 -12.51 15.93
C TYR A 76 1.86 -13.81 16.40
N SER A 77 0.56 -13.76 16.71
CA SER A 77 -0.17 -14.93 17.21
C SER A 77 -0.26 -16.04 16.17
N ASN A 78 -0.19 -17.29 16.63
CA ASN A 78 -0.26 -18.50 15.80
C ASN A 78 0.84 -18.59 14.73
N LEU A 79 1.97 -17.93 14.93
CA LEU A 79 3.12 -18.06 14.06
C LEU A 79 3.85 -19.39 14.34
N PRO A 80 4.19 -20.19 13.30
CA PRO A 80 5.04 -21.36 13.49
C PRO A 80 6.39 -20.97 14.09
N SER A 81 6.93 -21.80 14.99
CA SER A 81 8.19 -21.53 15.70
C SER A 81 9.43 -21.31 14.80
N TYR A 82 9.39 -21.83 13.58
CA TYR A 82 10.46 -21.64 12.59
C TYR A 82 10.35 -20.33 11.81
N LEU A 83 9.29 -19.55 12.01
CA LEU A 83 9.15 -18.22 11.41
C LEU A 83 9.33 -17.17 12.48
N LYS A 84 9.99 -16.08 12.10
CA LYS A 84 10.06 -14.85 12.88
C LYS A 84 9.61 -13.67 12.03
N VAL A 85 9.01 -12.68 12.67
CA VAL A 85 8.56 -11.46 12.00
C VAL A 85 9.25 -10.27 12.62
N TYR A 86 9.74 -9.36 11.80
CA TYR A 86 10.40 -8.14 12.22
C TYR A 86 9.77 -6.92 11.56
N GLU A 87 9.74 -5.79 12.25
CA GLU A 87 9.44 -4.52 11.60
C GLU A 87 10.49 -4.23 10.53
N ALA A 88 10.02 -3.75 9.39
CA ALA A 88 10.87 -3.51 8.24
C ALA A 88 10.41 -2.29 7.44
N PHE A 89 11.25 -1.90 6.50
CA PHE A 89 10.86 -1.00 5.41
C PHE A 89 11.42 -1.53 4.09
N GLU A 90 10.73 -1.20 3.01
CA GLU A 90 11.15 -1.48 1.64
C GLU A 90 11.50 -0.17 0.93
N VAL A 91 12.62 -0.17 0.22
CA VAL A 91 13.09 0.96 -0.57
C VAL A 91 12.79 0.71 -2.04
N ARG A 92 12.19 1.71 -2.69
CA ARG A 92 12.05 1.79 -4.13
C ARG A 92 12.62 3.11 -4.61
N LEU A 93 13.35 3.07 -5.71
CA LEU A 93 13.70 4.25 -6.48
C LEU A 93 12.63 4.44 -7.56
N ASP A 94 12.32 5.67 -7.91
CA ASP A 94 11.51 6.04 -9.07
C ASP A 94 12.15 7.24 -9.78
N PHE A 95 12.19 7.28 -11.12
CA PHE A 95 12.85 8.39 -11.83
C PHE A 95 11.80 9.21 -12.58
N ARG A 96 11.58 10.46 -12.14
CA ARG A 96 10.59 11.38 -12.73
C ARG A 96 11.10 12.81 -12.61
N LYS A 97 10.84 13.63 -13.64
CA LYS A 97 11.27 15.03 -13.71
C LYS A 97 12.75 15.19 -13.40
N ASP A 98 13.58 14.39 -14.08
CA ASP A 98 15.04 14.41 -13.99
C ASP A 98 15.63 14.15 -12.60
N SER A 99 14.86 13.53 -11.70
CA SER A 99 15.28 13.21 -10.34
C SER A 99 14.88 11.80 -9.94
N PHE A 100 15.73 11.16 -9.12
CA PHE A 100 15.38 9.93 -8.43
C PHE A 100 14.61 10.26 -7.14
N TRP A 101 13.44 9.67 -7.02
CA TRP A 101 12.60 9.69 -5.84
C TRP A 101 12.87 8.45 -5.01
N PHE A 102 13.24 8.67 -3.75
CA PHE A 102 13.45 7.63 -2.77
C PHE A 102 12.13 7.34 -2.04
N LEU A 103 11.50 6.23 -2.41
CA LEU A 103 10.24 5.78 -1.83
C LEU A 103 10.54 4.79 -0.70
N LEU A 104 10.05 5.12 0.50
CA LEU A 104 10.14 4.26 1.67
C LEU A 104 8.76 3.73 2.02
N LEU A 105 8.62 2.41 2.03
CA LEU A 105 7.38 1.71 2.36
C LEU A 105 7.53 0.95 3.67
N PRO A 106 6.88 1.38 4.76
CA PRO A 106 6.82 0.60 5.99
C PRO A 106 6.18 -0.77 5.74
N THR A 107 6.81 -1.83 6.24
CA THR A 107 6.36 -3.20 6.02
C THR A 107 6.86 -4.10 7.16
N VAL A 108 6.84 -5.41 6.96
CA VAL A 108 7.46 -6.39 7.85
C VAL A 108 8.31 -7.37 7.05
N GLU A 109 9.33 -7.91 7.69
CA GLU A 109 10.09 -9.03 7.16
C GLU A 109 9.78 -10.30 7.90
N VAL A 110 9.44 -11.35 7.14
CA VAL A 110 9.22 -12.70 7.70
C VAL A 110 10.42 -13.56 7.34
N VAL A 111 11.16 -13.96 8.37
CA VAL A 111 12.37 -14.79 8.26
C VAL A 111 12.00 -16.24 8.52
N ASP A 112 12.41 -17.12 7.62
CA ASP A 112 12.30 -18.57 7.78
C ASP A 112 13.64 -19.11 8.31
N LEU A 113 13.62 -19.70 9.49
CA LEU A 113 14.81 -20.20 10.19
C LEU A 113 15.24 -21.59 9.71
N ARG A 114 14.45 -22.22 8.82
CA ARG A 114 14.80 -23.54 8.27
C ARG A 114 15.85 -23.39 7.17
N ASN A 115 16.64 -24.44 6.96
CA ASN A 115 17.64 -24.44 5.91
C ASN A 115 16.96 -24.45 4.51
N TRP A 116 17.04 -23.34 3.80
CA TRP A 116 16.42 -23.17 2.48
C TRP A 116 17.08 -24.01 1.38
N GLU A 117 18.31 -24.48 1.59
CA GLU A 117 19.05 -25.32 0.64
C GLU A 117 18.42 -26.72 0.52
N THR A 118 17.81 -27.22 1.60
CA THR A 118 17.16 -28.54 1.63
C THR A 118 15.76 -28.53 1.00
N PHE A 119 15.21 -27.36 0.68
CA PHE A 119 13.86 -27.25 0.16
C PHE A 119 13.79 -27.64 -1.31
N SER A 120 12.80 -28.47 -1.66
CA SER A 120 12.41 -28.68 -3.05
C SER A 120 11.90 -27.38 -3.69
N PHE A 121 11.81 -27.35 -5.02
CA PHE A 121 11.22 -26.20 -5.73
C PHE A 121 9.80 -25.88 -5.22
N THR A 122 8.99 -26.92 -4.98
CA THR A 122 7.62 -26.79 -4.47
C THR A 122 7.59 -26.22 -3.05
N ASP A 123 8.51 -26.64 -2.18
CA ASP A 123 8.60 -26.12 -0.82
C ASP A 123 8.99 -24.65 -0.80
N LYS A 124 9.95 -24.25 -1.66
CA LYS A 124 10.33 -22.84 -1.84
C LYS A 124 9.14 -21.99 -2.28
N LYS A 125 8.32 -22.50 -3.20
CA LYS A 125 7.10 -21.82 -3.67
C LYS A 125 6.07 -21.67 -2.55
N LYS A 126 5.78 -22.76 -1.81
CA LYS A 126 4.87 -22.75 -0.65
C LYS A 126 5.35 -21.79 0.44
N ALA A 127 6.64 -21.80 0.77
CA ALA A 127 7.23 -20.92 1.76
C ALA A 127 7.11 -19.44 1.36
N ARG A 128 7.35 -19.11 0.09
CA ARG A 128 7.13 -17.74 -0.44
C ARG A 128 5.68 -17.28 -0.32
N PHE A 129 4.72 -18.13 -0.67
CA PHE A 129 3.30 -17.81 -0.53
C PHE A 129 2.90 -17.60 0.93
N LYS A 130 3.36 -18.49 1.82
CA LYS A 130 3.08 -18.36 3.26
C LYS A 130 3.67 -17.06 3.82
N ARG A 131 4.91 -16.74 3.46
CA ARG A 131 5.57 -15.47 3.82
C ARG A 131 4.75 -14.27 3.33
N GLN A 132 4.34 -14.26 2.07
CA GLN A 132 3.55 -13.15 1.52
C GLN A 132 2.19 -13.01 2.21
N HIS A 133 1.53 -14.13 2.52
CA HIS A 133 0.26 -14.13 3.24
C HIS A 133 0.38 -13.50 4.63
N ILE A 134 1.44 -13.83 5.38
CA ILE A 134 1.70 -13.25 6.71
C ILE A 134 1.96 -11.74 6.60
N ILE A 135 2.82 -11.32 5.65
CA ILE A 135 3.09 -9.90 5.40
C ILE A 135 1.79 -9.15 5.11
N ASN A 136 0.97 -9.66 4.19
CA ASN A 136 -0.30 -9.03 3.82
C ASN A 136 -1.27 -8.95 5.01
N SER A 137 -1.35 -10.02 5.82
CA SER A 137 -2.22 -10.05 7.00
C SER A 137 -1.82 -9.00 8.05
N ILE A 138 -0.52 -8.73 8.21
CA ILE A 138 -0.03 -7.70 9.14
C ILE A 138 -0.22 -6.30 8.56
N VAL A 139 0.25 -6.07 7.33
CA VAL A 139 0.21 -4.75 6.68
C VAL A 139 -1.22 -4.27 6.44
N SER A 140 -2.15 -5.17 6.08
CA SER A 140 -3.57 -4.80 5.88
C SER A 140 -4.30 -4.31 7.13
N ARG A 141 -3.73 -4.55 8.32
CA ARG A 141 -4.27 -4.07 9.60
C ARG A 141 -3.65 -2.74 10.04
N ARG A 142 -2.65 -2.23 9.32
CA ARG A 142 -2.04 -0.93 9.58
C ARG A 142 -2.88 0.15 8.93
N TYR A 143 -3.72 0.80 9.73
CA TYR A 143 -4.45 1.98 9.30
C TYR A 143 -3.50 3.17 9.12
N ASN A 144 -3.97 4.21 8.43
CA ASN A 144 -3.15 5.36 8.02
C ASN A 144 -2.29 5.95 9.14
N GLN A 145 -2.84 6.10 10.34
CA GLN A 145 -2.08 6.62 11.49
C GLN A 145 -0.87 5.74 11.83
N GLN A 146 -1.08 4.44 11.99
CA GLN A 146 0.00 3.50 12.31
C GLN A 146 1.03 3.44 11.18
N ALA A 147 0.57 3.44 9.93
CA ALA A 147 1.46 3.47 8.76
C ALA A 147 2.37 4.71 8.77
N ASN A 148 1.82 5.88 9.10
CA ASN A 148 2.59 7.12 9.24
C ASN A 148 3.59 7.06 10.42
N GLU A 149 3.18 6.53 11.57
CA GLU A 149 4.08 6.35 12.72
C GLU A 149 5.31 5.49 12.37
N TYR A 150 5.11 4.38 11.64
CA TYR A 150 6.22 3.56 11.18
C TYR A 150 7.06 4.25 10.10
N LEU A 151 6.46 5.02 9.20
CA LEU A 151 7.18 5.81 8.21
C LEU A 151 8.12 6.80 8.90
N ASP A 152 7.59 7.58 9.84
CA ASP A 152 8.35 8.57 10.61
C ASP A 152 9.47 7.91 11.42
N LYS A 153 9.17 6.77 12.07
CA LYS A 153 10.18 5.98 12.78
C LYS A 153 11.37 5.63 11.86
N TRP A 154 11.11 5.08 10.68
CA TRP A 154 12.17 4.65 9.77
C TRP A 154 12.93 5.82 9.14
N LEU A 155 12.24 6.91 8.79
CA LEU A 155 12.89 8.12 8.29
C LEU A 155 13.82 8.72 9.35
N ASN A 156 13.36 8.83 10.59
CA ASN A 156 14.17 9.33 11.70
C ASN A 156 15.35 8.39 12.00
N PHE A 157 15.14 7.07 11.95
CA PHE A 157 16.22 6.10 12.10
C PHE A 157 17.33 6.30 11.05
N ILE A 158 16.96 6.42 9.77
CA ILE A 158 17.90 6.62 8.67
C ILE A 158 18.63 7.95 8.85
N LYS A 159 17.91 9.06 9.07
CA LYS A 159 18.49 10.39 9.26
C LYS A 159 19.47 10.45 10.44
N ASN A 160 19.12 9.82 11.56
CA ASN A 160 19.99 9.80 12.74
C ASN A 160 21.25 8.95 12.53
N LYS A 161 21.19 7.90 11.72
CA LYS A 161 22.35 7.06 11.39
C LYS A 161 23.19 7.62 10.26
N LEU A 162 22.59 8.37 9.34
CA LEU A 162 23.20 8.95 8.15
C LEU A 162 22.91 10.44 8.13
N ASN A 163 23.79 11.25 8.72
CA ASN A 163 23.70 12.71 8.69
C ASN A 163 25.02 13.32 8.17
N PRO A 164 25.06 13.89 6.94
CA PRO A 164 23.98 13.93 5.95
C PRO A 164 23.59 12.52 5.45
N THR A 165 22.38 12.36 4.91
CA THR A 165 21.89 11.06 4.43
C THR A 165 22.51 10.73 3.07
N ASN A 166 23.74 10.23 3.12
CA ASN A 166 24.53 9.86 1.94
C ASN A 166 24.73 8.35 1.79
N PHE A 167 24.76 7.90 0.54
CA PHE A 167 25.14 6.54 0.15
C PHE A 167 26.35 6.64 -0.77
N SER A 168 27.51 6.15 -0.31
CA SER A 168 28.78 6.41 -0.98
C SER A 168 29.63 5.15 -1.07
N ILE A 169 30.40 5.03 -2.15
CA ILE A 169 31.43 4.01 -2.34
C ILE A 169 32.57 4.56 -3.18
N GLY A 170 33.80 4.53 -2.65
CA GLY A 170 34.94 5.22 -3.27
C GLY A 170 34.63 6.71 -3.46
N GLY A 171 34.87 7.23 -4.67
CA GLY A 171 34.53 8.61 -5.07
C GLY A 171 33.12 8.82 -5.60
N PHE A 172 32.24 7.81 -5.57
CA PHE A 172 30.85 7.95 -6.01
C PHE A 172 29.92 8.11 -4.81
N ASP A 173 29.11 9.17 -4.83
CA ASP A 173 28.14 9.47 -3.80
C ASP A 173 26.77 9.83 -4.39
N ILE A 174 25.73 9.43 -3.66
CA ILE A 174 24.37 9.94 -3.84
C ILE A 174 23.88 10.46 -2.50
N GLU A 175 23.28 11.64 -2.51
CA GLU A 175 22.71 12.26 -1.33
C GLU A 175 21.19 12.25 -1.42
N LEU A 176 20.54 11.88 -0.30
CA LEU A 176 19.10 12.02 -0.17
C LEU A 176 18.80 13.46 0.27
N GLU A 177 18.09 14.19 -0.58
CA GLU A 177 17.60 15.51 -0.24
C GLU A 177 16.63 15.45 0.96
N ASN A 178 16.67 16.46 1.82
CA ASN A 178 15.83 16.52 3.03
C ASN A 178 14.34 16.78 2.74
N GLY A 179 14.03 17.35 1.57
CA GLY A 179 12.67 17.69 1.15
C GLY A 179 11.85 16.46 0.78
N PHE A 180 10.60 16.42 1.23
CA PHE A 180 9.64 15.40 0.83
C PHE A 180 8.87 15.82 -0.42
N ALA A 181 8.25 14.86 -1.08
CA ALA A 181 7.37 15.11 -2.21
C ALA A 181 5.90 15.04 -1.79
N TYR A 182 5.14 16.10 -2.07
CA TYR A 182 3.71 16.18 -1.82
C TYR A 182 2.93 16.30 -3.14
N GLY A 183 1.71 15.76 -3.15
CA GLY A 183 0.74 16.06 -4.20
C GLY A 183 -0.09 17.29 -3.81
N GLY A 184 -0.36 18.18 -4.77
CA GLY A 184 -1.27 19.31 -4.57
C GLY A 184 -0.59 20.66 -4.37
N TYR A 185 -1.19 21.50 -3.52
CA TYR A 185 -0.79 22.89 -3.36
C TYR A 185 0.50 23.04 -2.58
N ARG A 186 1.37 23.94 -3.06
CA ARG A 186 2.59 24.33 -2.39
C ARG A 186 2.25 25.08 -1.09
N PHE A 187 2.69 24.54 0.04
CA PHE A 187 2.52 25.17 1.36
C PHE A 187 3.86 25.56 2.01
N ASN A 188 5.00 25.18 1.43
CA ASN A 188 6.32 25.66 1.81
C ASN A 188 7.32 25.55 0.65
N ASP A 189 8.55 26.04 0.86
CA ASP A 189 9.61 26.04 -0.16
C ASP A 189 10.64 24.92 0.00
N GLN A 190 10.59 24.21 1.13
CA GLN A 190 11.56 23.16 1.48
C GLN A 190 11.22 21.80 0.84
N ASN A 191 9.97 21.62 0.40
CA ASN A 191 9.47 20.38 -0.14
C ASN A 191 9.18 20.48 -1.64
N HIS A 192 9.13 19.32 -2.28
CA HIS A 192 8.77 19.16 -3.67
C HIS A 192 7.26 18.99 -3.83
N PHE A 193 6.68 19.59 -4.87
CA PHE A 193 5.24 19.53 -5.13
C PHE A 193 4.95 19.03 -6.54
N PHE A 194 4.23 17.92 -6.63
CA PHE A 194 3.65 17.45 -7.87
C PHE A 194 2.31 18.16 -8.09
N GLN A 195 2.33 19.17 -8.96
CA GLN A 195 1.12 19.78 -9.51
C GLN A 195 0.33 18.75 -10.31
N GLY A 196 -0.99 18.78 -10.20
CA GLY A 196 -1.88 17.78 -10.80
C GLY A 196 -3.04 17.37 -9.91
N LEU A 197 -3.36 18.12 -8.85
CA LEU A 197 -4.66 17.98 -8.20
C LEU A 197 -5.72 18.51 -9.16
N LEU A 198 -6.25 17.63 -10.01
CA LEU A 198 -7.49 17.90 -10.72
C LEU A 198 -8.56 18.01 -9.63
N THR A 199 -9.00 19.24 -9.35
CA THR A 199 -10.15 19.47 -8.49
C THR A 199 -11.37 19.23 -9.35
N GLU A 200 -11.75 17.97 -9.51
CA GLU A 200 -13.02 17.61 -10.14
C GLU A 200 -14.14 17.74 -9.11
N GLU A 201 -15.30 18.22 -9.55
CA GLU A 201 -16.50 18.16 -8.72
C GLU A 201 -16.81 16.69 -8.39
N GLU A 202 -17.31 16.44 -7.19
CA GLU A 202 -17.75 15.09 -6.81
C GLU A 202 -18.81 14.59 -7.81
N PRO A 203 -18.67 13.37 -8.36
CA PRO A 203 -19.57 12.88 -9.38
C PRO A 203 -21.01 12.81 -8.84
N LYS A 204 -21.95 13.35 -9.61
CA LYS A 204 -23.38 13.31 -9.29
C LYS A 204 -23.95 11.94 -9.65
N LEU A 205 -24.60 11.30 -8.70
CA LEU A 205 -25.37 10.06 -8.93
C LEU A 205 -26.74 10.41 -9.48
N SER A 206 -27.14 9.77 -10.59
CA SER A 206 -28.49 9.89 -11.13
C SER A 206 -29.44 8.90 -10.46
N PHE A 207 -30.65 9.36 -10.16
CA PHE A 207 -31.76 8.57 -9.60
C PHE A 207 -32.96 8.53 -10.55
N HIS A 208 -32.79 9.00 -11.80
CA HIS A 208 -33.83 8.97 -12.81
C HIS A 208 -33.25 8.76 -14.21
N ILE A 209 -33.98 8.06 -15.07
CA ILE A 209 -33.53 7.72 -16.44
C ILE A 209 -33.47 8.91 -17.39
N ALA A 210 -34.50 9.76 -17.40
CA ALA A 210 -34.60 10.91 -18.31
C ALA A 210 -34.29 12.27 -17.66
N GLU A 211 -34.66 12.49 -16.40
CA GLU A 211 -34.60 13.80 -15.76
C GLU A 211 -33.30 14.06 -15.01
N SER A 212 -32.50 15.01 -15.51
CA SER A 212 -31.22 15.41 -14.91
C SER A 212 -31.33 16.07 -13.54
N ASN A 213 -32.53 16.49 -13.13
CA ASN A 213 -32.76 17.15 -11.83
C ASN A 213 -32.74 16.15 -10.65
N TYR A 214 -32.82 14.85 -10.92
CA TYR A 214 -32.80 13.78 -9.93
C TYR A 214 -31.37 13.32 -9.69
N GLN A 215 -30.54 14.24 -9.22
CA GLN A 215 -29.12 14.02 -9.00
C GLN A 215 -28.69 14.39 -7.59
N SER A 216 -27.75 13.64 -7.04
CA SER A 216 -27.14 13.92 -5.73
C SER A 216 -25.70 13.46 -5.70
N ILE A 217 -24.80 14.27 -5.14
CA ILE A 217 -23.44 13.83 -4.80
C ILE A 217 -23.45 12.84 -3.62
N HIS A 218 -24.47 12.93 -2.75
CA HIS A 218 -24.58 12.10 -1.56
C HIS A 218 -25.55 10.93 -1.82
N PRO A 219 -25.07 9.66 -1.79
CA PRO A 219 -25.89 8.50 -2.17
C PRO A 219 -27.14 8.35 -1.30
N LEU A 220 -26.99 8.39 0.03
CA LEU A 220 -28.11 8.19 0.96
C LEU A 220 -29.16 9.31 0.87
N LYS A 221 -28.74 10.58 0.79
CA LYS A 221 -29.66 11.72 0.62
C LYS A 221 -30.38 11.65 -0.72
N GLY A 222 -29.67 11.27 -1.77
CA GLY A 222 -30.25 11.04 -3.10
C GLY A 222 -31.31 9.96 -3.05
N LEU A 223 -30.99 8.80 -2.48
CA LEU A 223 -31.93 7.68 -2.34
C LEU A 223 -33.17 8.07 -1.53
N LYS A 224 -33.00 8.72 -0.37
CA LYS A 224 -34.13 9.18 0.47
C LYS A 224 -35.02 10.21 -0.24
N ARG A 225 -34.43 11.07 -1.07
CA ARG A 225 -35.16 12.17 -1.74
C ARG A 225 -35.81 11.75 -3.05
N PHE A 226 -35.14 10.91 -3.83
CA PHE A 226 -35.48 10.62 -5.22
C PHE A 226 -35.91 9.17 -5.46
N ASN A 227 -35.86 8.32 -4.43
CA ASN A 227 -36.07 6.87 -4.52
C ASN A 227 -34.95 6.18 -5.33
N PRO A 228 -34.95 4.84 -5.42
CA PRO A 228 -34.00 4.12 -6.25
C PRO A 228 -34.14 4.48 -7.73
N TYR A 229 -33.05 4.41 -8.48
CA TYR A 229 -33.06 4.69 -9.92
C TYR A 229 -34.09 3.86 -10.68
N ASP A 230 -34.31 2.60 -10.26
CA ASP A 230 -35.26 1.69 -10.87
C ASP A 230 -36.73 2.07 -10.70
N TYR A 231 -37.02 2.87 -9.67
CA TYR A 231 -38.35 3.41 -9.49
C TYR A 231 -38.78 4.33 -10.65
N SER A 232 -37.83 4.96 -11.36
CA SER A 232 -38.14 5.89 -12.46
C SER A 232 -38.67 5.23 -13.73
N PHE A 233 -38.57 3.90 -13.86
CA PHE A 233 -39.10 3.15 -15.00
C PHE A 233 -40.26 2.20 -14.65
N GLU A 234 -40.65 2.11 -13.37
CA GLU A 234 -41.81 1.34 -12.96
C GLU A 234 -43.09 2.10 -13.37
N SER A 235 -43.80 1.60 -14.40
CA SER A 235 -44.99 2.24 -14.96
C SER A 235 -46.23 2.19 -14.08
N ASN A 236 -46.20 1.37 -13.02
CA ASN A 236 -47.31 1.16 -12.09
C ASN A 236 -46.83 1.49 -10.68
N ASN A 237 -47.40 2.53 -10.07
CA ASN A 237 -47.15 2.97 -8.69
C ASN A 237 -47.58 1.95 -7.59
N SER A 238 -47.66 0.65 -7.91
CA SER A 238 -47.92 -0.40 -6.93
C SER A 238 -46.62 -0.86 -6.29
N LEU A 239 -46.52 -0.78 -4.97
CA LEU A 239 -45.39 -1.33 -4.21
C LEU A 239 -45.28 -2.83 -4.51
N SER A 240 -44.23 -3.25 -5.22
CA SER A 240 -43.97 -4.66 -5.45
C SER A 240 -43.43 -5.33 -4.18
N GLU A 241 -43.84 -6.57 -3.95
CA GLU A 241 -43.40 -7.37 -2.80
C GLU A 241 -42.17 -8.20 -3.15
N ILE A 242 -41.17 -8.15 -2.28
CA ILE A 242 -39.96 -8.97 -2.32
C ILE A 242 -40.11 -10.10 -1.30
N LYS A 243 -40.27 -11.34 -1.80
CA LYS A 243 -40.34 -12.54 -0.97
C LYS A 243 -38.96 -13.15 -0.79
N LEU A 244 -38.50 -13.30 0.45
CA LEU A 244 -37.17 -13.86 0.73
C LEU A 244 -37.23 -15.33 1.12
N ALA A 245 -36.34 -16.15 0.57
CA ALA A 245 -36.06 -17.50 1.09
C ALA A 245 -34.78 -17.47 1.94
N ILE A 246 -34.85 -17.98 3.18
CA ILE A 246 -33.71 -17.97 4.11
C ILE A 246 -33.17 -19.39 4.31
N ILE A 247 -31.90 -19.60 3.96
CA ILE A 247 -31.17 -20.84 4.25
C ILE A 247 -30.10 -20.52 5.29
N ALA A 248 -30.27 -21.04 6.50
CA ALA A 248 -29.33 -20.82 7.60
C ALA A 248 -29.27 -22.01 8.56
N PRO A 249 -28.15 -22.20 9.28
CA PRO A 249 -28.11 -23.13 10.41
C PRO A 249 -29.20 -22.80 11.44
N LYS A 250 -29.80 -23.83 12.05
CA LYS A 250 -30.89 -23.68 13.04
C LYS A 250 -30.54 -22.70 14.19
N SER A 251 -29.27 -22.65 14.58
CA SER A 251 -28.76 -21.75 15.64
C SER A 251 -28.74 -20.27 15.25
N GLY A 252 -28.67 -19.94 13.95
CA GLY A 252 -28.58 -18.58 13.44
C GLY A 252 -29.89 -18.02 12.88
N PHE A 253 -30.85 -18.88 12.52
CA PHE A 253 -32.07 -18.51 11.80
C PHE A 253 -32.84 -17.35 12.48
N LYS A 254 -33.11 -17.46 13.79
CA LYS A 254 -33.82 -16.42 14.54
C LYS A 254 -33.13 -15.05 14.51
N LYS A 255 -31.78 -15.03 14.53
CA LYS A 255 -31.01 -13.78 14.48
C LYS A 255 -31.13 -13.11 13.11
N ILE A 256 -31.12 -13.91 12.04
CA ILE A 256 -31.27 -13.41 10.66
C ILE A 256 -32.68 -12.85 10.46
N VAL A 257 -33.71 -13.60 10.85
CA VAL A 257 -35.10 -13.14 10.74
C VAL A 257 -35.31 -11.84 11.52
N ALA A 258 -34.81 -11.76 12.76
CA ALA A 258 -34.89 -10.53 13.56
C ALA A 258 -34.16 -9.34 12.89
N HIS A 259 -32.98 -9.59 12.31
CA HIS A 259 -32.25 -8.55 11.58
C HIS A 259 -33.01 -8.05 10.35
N LEU A 260 -33.58 -8.96 9.54
CA LEU A 260 -34.34 -8.61 8.34
C LEU A 260 -35.62 -7.86 8.68
N ASN A 261 -36.37 -8.30 9.70
CA ASN A 261 -37.54 -7.56 10.18
C ASN A 261 -37.18 -6.15 10.65
N SER A 262 -36.00 -5.97 11.27
CA SER A 262 -35.53 -4.65 11.69
C SER A 262 -35.18 -3.69 10.54
N LEU A 263 -35.21 -4.14 9.28
CA LEU A 263 -35.03 -3.27 8.11
C LEU A 263 -36.30 -2.48 7.79
N SER A 264 -37.46 -2.91 8.29
CA SER A 264 -38.72 -2.16 8.15
C SER A 264 -38.80 -1.01 9.15
N ASP A 265 -38.03 -1.06 10.23
CA ASP A 265 -38.05 -0.05 11.30
C ASP A 265 -37.23 1.19 10.93
N SER A 266 -37.71 2.36 11.36
CA SER A 266 -36.95 3.61 11.29
C SER A 266 -35.76 3.58 12.26
N LYS A 267 -34.60 4.08 11.81
CA LYS A 267 -33.35 4.09 12.57
C LYS A 267 -32.63 5.43 12.46
N GLN A 268 -32.19 5.92 13.62
CA GLN A 268 -31.37 7.12 13.75
C GLN A 268 -29.88 6.74 13.87
N PRO A 269 -28.97 7.41 13.15
CA PRO A 269 -27.55 7.11 13.23
C PRO A 269 -26.94 7.55 14.57
N VAL A 270 -26.26 6.63 15.24
CA VAL A 270 -25.53 6.91 16.49
C VAL A 270 -24.09 7.34 16.21
N THR A 271 -23.49 6.81 15.15
CA THR A 271 -22.11 7.09 14.68
C THR A 271 -22.14 7.79 13.32
N GLU A 272 -21.00 8.35 12.89
CA GLU A 272 -20.84 8.96 11.56
C GLU A 272 -21.93 9.97 11.19
N LYS A 273 -22.36 10.80 12.16
CA LYS A 273 -23.51 11.73 12.02
C LYS A 273 -23.36 12.77 10.89
N ASN A 274 -22.14 12.95 10.37
CA ASN A 274 -21.86 13.83 9.24
C ASN A 274 -22.19 13.18 7.88
N TYR A 275 -22.26 11.85 7.83
CA TYR A 275 -22.48 11.08 6.60
C TYR A 275 -23.78 10.26 6.64
N LEU A 276 -24.06 9.58 7.75
CA LEU A 276 -25.28 8.80 7.90
C LEU A 276 -26.50 9.70 8.09
N ILE A 277 -27.61 9.30 7.48
CA ILE A 277 -28.91 9.97 7.61
C ILE A 277 -29.89 9.06 8.34
N GLU A 278 -30.97 9.63 8.85
CA GLU A 278 -32.13 8.86 9.31
C GLU A 278 -32.64 7.95 8.20
N TYR A 279 -32.74 6.67 8.53
CA TYR A 279 -33.31 5.62 7.71
C TYR A 279 -34.80 5.44 8.08
N PRO A 280 -35.76 5.78 7.20
CA PRO A 280 -37.19 5.71 7.52
C PRO A 280 -37.77 4.28 7.52
N GLY A 281 -37.11 3.31 6.88
CA GLY A 281 -37.61 1.96 6.71
C GLY A 281 -37.49 1.48 5.26
N PHE A 282 -37.53 0.16 5.05
CA PHE A 282 -37.26 -0.46 3.75
C PHE A 282 -38.26 -0.05 2.68
N SER A 283 -39.56 -0.09 3.01
CA SER A 283 -40.64 0.28 2.09
C SER A 283 -40.56 1.73 1.64
N ASP A 284 -40.16 2.62 2.54
CA ASP A 284 -40.13 4.06 2.26
C ASP A 284 -38.94 4.43 1.40
N ILE A 285 -37.78 3.83 1.67
CA ILE A 285 -36.55 4.07 0.90
C ILE A 285 -36.60 3.38 -0.46
N TYR A 286 -37.00 2.11 -0.52
CA TYR A 286 -36.88 1.30 -1.75
C TYR A 286 -38.16 1.21 -2.56
N ARG A 287 -39.30 1.71 -2.04
CA ARG A 287 -40.62 1.59 -2.68
C ARG A 287 -41.01 0.14 -2.98
N LYS A 288 -40.56 -0.79 -2.13
CA LYS A 288 -40.86 -2.22 -2.20
C LYS A 288 -41.16 -2.76 -0.81
N TYR A 289 -42.12 -3.65 -0.69
CA TYR A 289 -42.39 -4.32 0.58
C TYR A 289 -41.48 -5.53 0.74
N LEU A 290 -40.96 -5.78 1.96
CA LEU A 290 -40.09 -6.91 2.25
C LEU A 290 -40.85 -7.96 3.06
N GLU A 291 -41.14 -9.10 2.45
CA GLU A 291 -41.77 -10.24 3.12
C GLU A 291 -40.69 -11.19 3.64
N VAL A 292 -40.53 -11.23 4.97
CA VAL A 292 -39.58 -12.08 5.68
C VAL A 292 -40.32 -13.33 6.22
N PRO A 293 -39.79 -14.55 6.00
CA PRO A 293 -40.41 -15.81 6.44
C PRO A 293 -40.61 -16.00 7.94
#